data_AF-A0A971Y9E1-F1
#
_entry.id   AF-A0A971Y9E1-F1
#
_cell.length_a   1.000
_cell.length_b   1.000
_cell.length_c   1.000
_cell.angle_alpha   90.00
_cell.angle_beta   90.00
_cell.angle_gamma   90.00
#
_symmetry.space_group_name_H-M   'P 1'
#
loop_
_entity.id
_entity.type
_entity.pdbx_description
1 polymer ?
#
loop_
_entity_poly.entity_id
_entity_poly.type
_entity_poly.pdbx_seq_one_letter_code
_entity_poly.pdbx_strand_id
1 'polypeptide(L)'
;MEVIMNQKKKREFPHTYVIIFAIIVLAGILTYILPAGQYDRVEITMPDGSTRNVVDSETFHYVDPSPVPPFEIMQAVPKGLVAAAEIVFFIFVVGGAFGIINSTGAILDGIGNLALKFKGKENLMIPVIMLVFSLGGATFGMSEETIVFVPIGIALARSLGYDAMVGTAMIFSGAAAGFIGGWMNPFTVGVAQGIAELPTFSAIGFRLVLWVAML
;
A
#
# COMPACT_ATOMS: atom_id res chain seq x y z
N MET A 1 18.97 -29.00 -39.60
CA MET A 1 17.63 -28.45 -39.86
C MET A 1 17.30 -27.53 -38.69
N GLU A 2 17.59 -26.24 -38.83
CA GLU A 2 17.28 -25.24 -37.81
C GLU A 2 15.76 -25.11 -37.72
N VAL A 3 15.21 -25.45 -36.55
CA VAL A 3 13.83 -25.12 -36.22
C VAL A 3 13.83 -23.64 -35.88
N ILE A 4 13.46 -22.80 -36.86
CA ILE A 4 13.12 -21.40 -36.61
C ILE A 4 11.87 -21.41 -35.74
N MET A 5 12.04 -21.30 -34.43
CA MET A 5 10.95 -21.03 -33.51
C MET A 5 10.40 -19.65 -33.81
N ASN A 6 9.24 -19.62 -34.46
CA ASN A 6 8.44 -18.41 -34.66
C ASN A 6 8.07 -17.84 -33.29
N GLN A 7 8.79 -16.81 -32.85
CA GLN A 7 8.50 -16.08 -31.62
C GLN A 7 7.15 -15.38 -31.80
N LYS A 8 6.05 -16.03 -31.37
CA LYS A 8 4.77 -15.33 -31.16
C LYS A 8 5.09 -14.15 -30.24
N LYS A 9 4.92 -12.92 -30.74
CA LYS A 9 5.01 -11.70 -29.91
C LYS A 9 4.19 -11.95 -28.65
N LYS A 10 4.87 -12.17 -27.52
CA LYS A 10 4.21 -12.19 -26.22
C LYS A 10 3.50 -10.85 -26.12
N ARG A 11 2.18 -10.88 -25.96
CA ARG A 11 1.38 -9.67 -25.76
C ARG A 11 1.89 -9.05 -24.47
N GLU A 12 2.72 -8.02 -24.59
CA GLU A 12 3.25 -7.30 -23.44
C GLU A 12 2.06 -6.72 -22.68
N PHE A 13 2.06 -6.91 -21.36
CA PHE A 13 1.05 -6.29 -20.51
C PHE A 13 1.13 -4.77 -20.67
N PRO A 14 -0.01 -4.07 -20.84
CA PRO A 14 0.00 -2.63 -20.97
C PRO A 14 0.59 -2.00 -19.72
N HIS A 15 1.34 -0.90 -19.91
CA HIS A 15 1.94 -0.15 -18.82
C HIS A 15 0.87 0.32 -17.83
N THR A 16 1.20 0.45 -16.54
CA THR A 16 0.27 0.87 -15.48
C THR A 16 -0.45 2.18 -15.82
N TYR A 17 0.27 3.15 -16.40
CA TYR A 17 -0.34 4.41 -16.90
C TYR A 17 -1.43 4.21 -17.96
N VAL A 18 -1.25 3.23 -18.86
CA VAL A 18 -2.26 2.91 -19.89
C VAL A 18 -3.48 2.29 -19.22
N ILE A 19 -3.28 1.41 -18.25
CA ILE A 19 -4.36 0.77 -17.49
C ILE A 19 -5.17 1.83 -16.72
N ILE A 20 -4.50 2.70 -15.97
CA ILE A 20 -5.15 3.77 -15.20
C ILE A 20 -5.93 4.71 -16.13
N PHE A 21 -5.33 5.13 -17.24
CA PHE A 21 -6.01 5.98 -18.23
C PHE A 21 -7.24 5.29 -18.82
N ALA A 22 -7.14 4.01 -19.17
CA ALA A 22 -8.27 3.23 -19.67
C ALA A 22 -9.40 3.13 -18.64
N ILE A 23 -9.08 2.96 -17.36
CA ILE A 23 -10.06 2.96 -16.26
C ILE A 23 -10.75 4.32 -16.13
N ILE A 24 -10.01 5.42 -16.21
CA ILE A 24 -10.57 6.79 -16.15
C ILE A 24 -11.56 7.01 -17.30
N VAL A 25 -11.19 6.65 -18.53
CA VAL A 25 -12.06 6.77 -19.70
C VAL A 25 -13.29 5.87 -19.57
N LEU A 26 -13.11 4.63 -19.14
CA LEU A 26 -14.20 3.69 -18.94
C LEU A 26 -15.18 4.19 -17.87
N ALA A 27 -14.68 4.66 -16.72
CA ALA A 27 -15.49 5.24 -15.66
C ALA A 27 -16.28 6.45 -16.16
N GLY A 28 -15.64 7.34 -16.93
CA GLY A 28 -16.30 8.48 -17.57
C GLY A 28 -17.44 8.05 -18.51
N ILE A 29 -17.21 7.06 -19.38
CA ILE A 29 -18.26 6.52 -20.26
C ILE A 29 -19.41 5.91 -19.46
N LEU A 30 -19.11 5.18 -18.39
CA LEU A 30 -20.13 4.57 -17.53
C LEU A 30 -21.05 5.61 -16.88
N THR A 31 -20.59 6.86 -16.67
CA THR A 31 -21.46 7.95 -16.16
C THR A 31 -22.60 8.34 -17.10
N TYR A 32 -22.53 7.99 -18.38
CA TYR A 32 -23.60 8.21 -19.35
C TYR A 32 -24.60 7.05 -19.45
N ILE A 33 -24.18 5.85 -19.06
CA ILE A 33 -24.95 4.61 -19.23
C ILE A 33 -25.65 4.23 -17.93
N LEU A 34 -24.98 4.43 -16.80
CA LEU A 34 -25.49 4.04 -15.48
C LEU A 34 -26.35 5.16 -14.88
N PRO A 35 -27.55 4.83 -14.35
CA PRO A 35 -28.37 5.82 -13.64
C PRO A 35 -27.67 6.28 -12.37
N ALA A 36 -27.72 7.59 -12.09
CA ALA A 36 -27.17 8.15 -10.87
C ALA A 36 -28.07 7.77 -9.68
N GLY A 37 -27.48 7.21 -8.62
CA GLY A 37 -28.20 6.82 -7.41
C GLY A 37 -27.41 7.23 -6.17
N GLN A 38 -28.14 7.57 -5.13
CA GLN A 38 -27.57 8.00 -3.85
C GLN A 38 -28.39 7.38 -2.70
N TYR A 39 -27.73 7.20 -1.57
CA TYR A 39 -28.37 6.87 -0.30
C TYR A 39 -28.38 8.12 0.59
N ASP A 40 -29.44 8.31 1.35
CA ASP A 40 -29.49 9.35 2.38
C ASP A 40 -28.53 9.01 3.53
N ARG A 41 -28.09 10.07 4.21
CA ARG A 41 -27.25 9.97 5.40
C ARG A 41 -28.04 10.43 6.60
N VAL A 42 -28.00 9.61 7.65
CA VAL A 42 -28.65 9.89 8.92
C VAL A 42 -27.60 10.04 10.01
N GLU A 43 -27.78 11.01 10.90
CA GLU A 43 -26.96 11.13 12.09
C GLU A 43 -27.42 10.12 13.15
N ILE A 44 -26.56 9.16 13.46
CA ILE A 44 -26.78 8.22 14.56
C ILE A 44 -25.90 8.61 15.75
N THR A 45 -26.49 8.61 16.94
CA THR A 45 -25.76 8.76 18.20
C THR A 45 -25.15 7.42 18.58
N MET A 46 -23.83 7.38 18.65
CA MET A 46 -23.06 6.23 19.09
C MET A 46 -23.21 6.01 20.60
N PRO A 47 -22.93 4.80 21.11
CA PRO A 47 -22.97 4.52 22.55
C PRO A 47 -22.05 5.38 23.42
N ASP A 48 -21.04 6.03 22.82
CA ASP A 48 -20.10 6.94 23.47
C ASP A 48 -20.58 8.41 23.47
N GLY A 49 -21.78 8.70 22.96
CA GLY A 49 -22.36 10.03 22.89
C GLY A 49 -21.94 10.87 21.67
N SER A 50 -21.08 10.34 20.79
CA SER A 50 -20.72 11.00 19.53
C SER A 50 -21.82 10.83 18.47
N THR A 51 -22.04 11.84 17.62
CA THR A 51 -22.94 11.73 16.46
C THR A 51 -22.16 11.36 15.21
N ARG A 52 -22.73 10.49 14.36
CA ARG A 52 -22.09 10.03 13.12
C ARG A 52 -23.08 10.05 11.97
N ASN A 53 -22.70 10.71 10.88
CA ASN A 53 -23.41 10.58 9.61
C ASN A 53 -23.09 9.22 9.01
N VAL A 54 -24.10 8.36 8.91
CA VAL A 54 -23.99 7.02 8.33
C VAL A 54 -25.01 6.89 7.20
N VAL A 55 -24.61 6.16 6.16
CA VAL A 55 -25.49 5.84 5.04
C VAL A 55 -26.63 4.95 5.51
N ASP A 56 -27.87 5.38 5.27
CA ASP A 56 -29.05 4.56 5.53
C ASP A 56 -29.28 3.61 4.35
N SER A 57 -29.07 2.31 4.55
CA SER A 57 -29.18 1.29 3.51
C SER A 57 -30.57 1.14 2.90
N GLU A 58 -31.62 1.65 3.55
CA GLU A 58 -33.01 1.55 3.06
C GLU A 58 -33.41 2.72 2.15
N THR A 59 -32.60 3.78 2.09
CA THR A 59 -32.96 5.07 1.45
C THR A 59 -32.45 5.24 0.03
N PHE A 60 -32.09 4.15 -0.65
CA PHE A 60 -31.61 4.23 -2.03
C PHE A 60 -32.64 4.90 -2.93
N HIS A 61 -32.24 5.98 -3.60
CA HIS A 61 -33.08 6.63 -4.60
C HIS A 61 -32.23 7.10 -5.78
N TYR A 62 -32.87 7.19 -6.95
CA TYR A 62 -32.25 7.75 -8.15
C TYR A 62 -32.29 9.27 -8.09
N VAL A 63 -31.20 9.89 -8.57
CA VAL A 63 -31.05 11.34 -8.66
C VAL A 63 -30.89 11.75 -10.12
N ASP A 64 -30.99 13.05 -10.38
CA ASP A 64 -30.80 13.58 -11.73
C ASP A 64 -29.41 13.19 -12.27
N PRO A 65 -29.34 12.62 -13.50
CA PRO A 65 -28.06 12.25 -14.08
C PRO A 65 -27.12 13.45 -14.23
N SER A 66 -25.91 13.31 -13.70
CA SER A 66 -24.82 14.29 -13.87
C SER A 66 -23.61 13.62 -14.53
N PRO A 67 -23.67 13.38 -15.86
CA PRO A 67 -22.60 12.71 -16.58
C PRO A 67 -21.35 13.60 -16.65
N VAL A 68 -20.17 12.98 -16.54
CA VAL A 68 -18.90 13.73 -16.51
C VAL A 68 -18.53 14.19 -17.93
N PRO A 69 -18.38 15.50 -18.18
CA PRO A 69 -18.03 16.01 -19.51
C PRO A 69 -16.67 15.47 -19.99
N PRO A 70 -16.47 15.27 -21.31
CA PRO A 70 -15.22 14.72 -21.85
C PRO A 70 -13.96 15.47 -21.42
N PHE A 71 -14.05 16.80 -21.27
CA PHE A 71 -12.93 17.62 -20.81
C PHE A 71 -12.60 17.39 -19.34
N GLU A 72 -13.60 17.11 -18.49
CA GLU A 72 -13.38 16.79 -17.08
C GLU A 72 -12.78 15.41 -16.86
N ILE A 73 -13.08 14.45 -17.76
CA ILE A 73 -12.39 13.15 -17.78
C ILE A 73 -10.88 13.35 -17.97
N MET A 74 -10.47 14.26 -18.87
CA MET A 74 -9.05 14.59 -19.06
C MET A 74 -8.46 15.32 -17.85
N GLN A 75 -9.25 16.14 -17.15
CA GLN A 75 -8.83 16.79 -15.91
C GLN A 75 -8.71 15.84 -14.71
N ALA A 76 -9.26 14.62 -14.78
CA ALA A 76 -9.16 13.65 -13.70
C ALA A 76 -7.70 13.33 -13.34
N VAL A 77 -6.79 13.32 -14.33
CA VAL A 77 -5.37 13.08 -14.11
C VAL A 77 -4.72 14.18 -13.24
N PRO A 78 -4.74 15.47 -13.61
CA PRO A 78 -4.18 16.52 -12.76
C PRO A 78 -4.90 16.66 -11.42
N LYS A 79 -6.24 16.49 -11.37
CA LYS A 79 -6.98 16.51 -10.09
C LYS A 79 -6.53 15.36 -9.16
N GLY A 80 -6.33 14.17 -9.71
CA GLY A 80 -5.80 13.02 -8.97
C GLY A 80 -4.38 13.24 -8.46
N LEU A 81 -3.51 13.88 -9.26
CA LEU A 81 -2.15 14.24 -8.81
C LEU A 81 -2.18 15.24 -7.64
N VAL A 82 -3.08 16.22 -7.67
CA VAL A 82 -3.28 17.16 -6.55
C VAL A 82 -3.79 16.42 -5.32
N ALA A 83 -4.77 15.52 -5.48
CA ALA A 83 -5.30 14.72 -4.37
C ALA A 83 -4.25 13.78 -3.75
N ALA A 84 -3.28 13.31 -4.54
CA ALA A 84 -2.19 12.46 -4.09
C ALA A 84 -0.94 13.25 -3.62
N ALA A 85 -0.96 14.59 -3.62
CA ALA A 85 0.23 15.41 -3.39
C ALA A 85 0.90 15.15 -2.04
N GLU A 86 0.11 14.90 -0.98
CA GLU A 86 0.61 14.57 0.35
C GLU A 86 1.45 13.28 0.35
N ILE A 87 0.96 12.24 -0.33
CA ILE A 87 1.65 10.95 -0.48
C ILE A 87 2.97 11.14 -1.23
N VAL A 88 2.94 11.91 -2.33
CA VAL A 88 4.13 12.20 -3.14
C VAL A 88 5.19 12.93 -2.31
N PHE A 89 4.79 13.96 -1.54
CA PHE A 89 5.70 14.70 -0.67
C PHE A 89 6.28 13.82 0.44
N PHE A 90 5.45 12.98 1.06
CA PHE A 90 5.89 12.04 2.07
C PHE A 90 6.98 11.10 1.53
N ILE A 91 6.73 10.44 0.39
CA ILE A 91 7.70 9.53 -0.25
C ILE A 91 9.00 10.29 -0.58
N PHE A 92 8.90 11.53 -1.07
CA PHE A 92 10.07 12.34 -1.40
C PHE A 92 10.92 12.66 -0.16
N VAL A 93 10.30 13.08 0.94
CA VAL A 93 10.99 13.38 2.21
C VAL A 93 11.63 12.11 2.81
N VAL A 94 10.88 11.02 2.83
CA VAL A 94 11.36 9.73 3.35
C VAL A 94 12.53 9.21 2.51
N GLY A 95 12.41 9.23 1.18
CA GLY A 95 13.51 8.87 0.27
C GLY A 95 14.75 9.74 0.48
N GLY A 96 14.58 11.05 0.66
CA GLY A 96 15.67 11.97 0.99
C GLY A 96 16.35 11.67 2.32
N ALA A 97 15.56 11.42 3.37
CA ALA A 97 16.07 11.05 4.69
C ALA A 97 16.84 9.71 4.65
N PHE A 98 16.30 8.70 3.96
CA PHE A 98 17.00 7.43 3.75
C PHE A 98 18.28 7.59 2.94
N GLY A 99 18.30 8.47 1.94
CA GLY A 99 19.51 8.82 1.21
C GLY A 99 20.61 9.36 2.12
N ILE A 100 20.26 10.26 3.05
CA ILE A 100 21.20 10.79 4.05
C ILE A 100 21.67 9.66 4.97
N ILE A 101 20.76 8.87 5.55
CA ILE A 101 21.10 7.78 6.47
C ILE A 101 22.00 6.73 5.78
N ASN A 102 21.75 6.42 4.51
CA ASN A 102 22.61 5.50 3.75
C ASN A 102 24.00 6.09 3.52
N SER A 103 24.10 7.40 3.24
CA SER A 103 25.38 8.09 3.04
C SER A 103 26.27 8.11 4.28
N THR A 104 25.70 8.00 5.48
CA THR A 104 26.49 7.95 6.72
C THR A 104 27.12 6.58 7.00
N GLY A 105 26.76 5.54 6.25
CA GLY A 105 27.18 4.16 6.51
C GLY A 105 26.46 3.49 7.68
N ALA A 106 25.60 4.22 8.42
CA ALA A 106 24.90 3.70 9.59
C ALA A 106 24.07 2.45 9.29
N ILE A 107 23.52 2.34 8.07
CA ILE A 107 22.76 1.16 7.65
C ILE A 107 23.67 -0.06 7.54
N LEU A 108 24.85 0.08 6.91
CA LEU A 108 25.83 -0.99 6.75
C LEU A 108 26.38 -1.45 8.11
N ASP A 109 26.69 -0.52 9.00
CA ASP A 109 27.16 -0.81 10.35
C ASP A 109 26.07 -1.48 11.20
N GLY A 110 24.81 -1.03 11.06
CA GLY A 110 23.65 -1.64 11.70
C GLY A 110 23.48 -3.10 11.31
N ILE A 111 23.68 -3.43 10.03
CA ILE A 111 23.60 -4.81 9.51
C ILE A 111 24.74 -5.65 10.05
N GLY A 112 25.98 -5.14 10.02
CA GLY A 112 27.13 -5.84 10.58
C GLY A 112 26.90 -6.22 12.05
N ASN A 113 26.37 -5.27 12.83
CA ASN A 113 26.01 -5.52 14.23
C ASN A 113 24.85 -6.51 14.39
N LEU A 114 23.83 -6.45 13.53
CA LEU A 114 22.72 -7.41 13.55
C LEU A 114 23.20 -8.82 13.22
N ALA A 115 24.01 -8.97 12.17
CA ALA A 115 24.61 -10.25 11.76
C ALA A 115 25.41 -10.88 12.90
N LEU A 116 26.21 -10.09 13.61
CA LEU A 116 26.96 -10.55 14.78
C LEU A 116 26.05 -10.99 15.93
N LYS A 117 24.94 -10.27 16.18
CA LYS A 117 23.95 -10.64 17.21
C LYS A 117 23.18 -11.92 16.88
N PHE A 118 22.97 -12.20 15.60
CA PHE A 118 22.25 -13.39 15.13
C PHE A 118 23.13 -14.61 14.89
N LYS A 119 24.46 -14.48 15.03
CA LYS A 119 25.38 -15.61 14.94
C LYS A 119 25.06 -16.67 16.01
N GLY A 120 24.80 -17.91 15.59
CA GLY A 120 24.33 -19.02 16.42
C GLY A 120 22.83 -19.02 16.72
N LYS A 121 22.06 -18.08 16.16
CA LYS A 121 20.59 -17.95 16.25
C LYS A 121 20.00 -17.58 14.89
N GLU A 122 20.56 -18.15 13.83
CA GLU A 122 20.26 -17.82 12.43
C GLU A 122 18.76 -17.97 12.12
N ASN A 123 18.10 -18.96 12.73
CA ASN A 123 16.66 -19.22 12.56
C ASN A 123 15.78 -18.11 13.14
N LEU A 124 16.26 -17.32 14.11
CA LEU A 124 15.52 -16.19 14.69
C LEU A 124 15.66 -14.90 13.87
N MET A 125 16.63 -14.83 12.96
CA MET A 125 16.81 -13.64 12.12
C MET A 125 15.57 -13.37 11.27
N ILE A 126 15.08 -14.39 10.55
CA ILE A 126 13.95 -14.27 9.62
C ILE A 126 12.70 -13.69 10.31
N PRO A 127 12.17 -14.29 11.40
CA PRO A 127 10.97 -13.76 12.05
C PRO A 127 11.18 -12.38 12.67
N VAL A 128 12.39 -12.07 13.18
CA VAL A 128 12.66 -10.73 13.73
C VAL A 128 12.71 -9.66 12.64
N ILE A 129 13.39 -9.93 11.53
CA ILE A 129 13.42 -9.00 10.40
C ILE A 129 12.00 -8.83 9.83
N MET A 130 11.27 -9.93 9.62
CA MET A 130 9.89 -9.87 9.16
C MET A 130 9.01 -9.02 10.08
N LEU A 131 9.13 -9.18 11.41
CA LEU A 131 8.42 -8.38 12.39
C LEU A 131 8.74 -6.88 12.25
N VAL A 132 10.00 -6.51 12.12
CA VAL A 132 10.42 -5.10 11.97
C VAL A 132 9.84 -4.49 10.70
N PHE A 133 9.96 -5.17 9.56
CA PHE A 133 9.43 -4.68 8.29
C PHE A 133 7.89 -4.65 8.29
N SER A 134 7.26 -5.63 8.95
CA SER A 134 5.83 -5.69 9.14
C SER A 134 5.29 -4.55 10.00
N LEU A 135 6.01 -4.15 11.05
CA LEU A 135 5.66 -2.93 11.80
C LEU A 135 5.69 -1.69 10.89
N GLY A 136 6.68 -1.57 10.02
CA GLY A 136 6.75 -0.48 9.04
C GLY A 136 5.58 -0.48 8.06
N GLY A 137 5.23 -1.65 7.51
CA GLY A 137 4.07 -1.81 6.62
C GLY A 137 2.73 -1.55 7.33
N ALA A 138 2.62 -1.92 8.61
CA ALA A 138 1.37 -1.81 9.35
C ALA A 138 1.09 -0.40 9.91
N THR A 139 2.14 0.39 10.15
CA THR A 139 2.03 1.70 10.81
C THR A 139 2.08 2.86 9.83
N PHE A 140 3.14 2.99 9.05
CA PHE A 140 3.29 4.06 8.07
C PHE A 140 3.31 3.54 6.63
N GLY A 141 2.88 2.30 6.40
CA GLY A 141 2.65 1.74 5.07
C GLY A 141 3.88 1.55 4.21
N MET A 142 5.02 1.30 4.85
CA MET A 142 6.31 1.06 4.20
C MET A 142 6.20 -0.02 3.11
N SER A 143 6.24 0.39 1.85
CA SER A 143 6.13 -0.52 0.70
C SER A 143 7.20 -0.22 -0.32
N GLU A 144 7.28 1.03 -0.78
CA GLU A 144 8.27 1.45 -1.77
C GLU A 144 9.66 1.61 -1.14
N GLU A 145 9.71 2.00 0.12
CA GLU A 145 10.95 2.15 0.88
C GLU A 145 11.64 0.80 1.10
N THR A 146 10.89 -0.32 1.07
CA THR A 146 11.44 -1.68 1.26
C THR A 146 12.52 -2.00 0.23
N ILE A 147 12.41 -1.46 -0.99
CA ILE A 147 13.36 -1.66 -2.09
C ILE A 147 14.77 -1.25 -1.68
N VAL A 148 14.90 -0.16 -0.91
CA VAL A 148 16.19 0.33 -0.39
C VAL A 148 16.83 -0.68 0.56
N PHE A 149 16.01 -1.44 1.29
CA PHE A 149 16.47 -2.44 2.24
C PHE A 149 16.73 -3.82 1.63
N VAL A 150 16.30 -4.10 0.40
CA VAL A 150 16.52 -5.42 -0.22
C VAL A 150 18.00 -5.81 -0.30
N PRO A 151 18.94 -4.96 -0.77
CA PRO A 151 20.36 -5.31 -0.79
C PRO A 151 20.91 -5.63 0.61
N ILE A 152 20.37 -4.95 1.61
CA ILE A 152 20.72 -5.08 3.02
C ILE A 152 20.25 -6.44 3.56
N GLY A 153 19.01 -6.82 3.28
CA GLY A 153 18.48 -8.14 3.61
C GLY A 153 19.27 -9.26 2.92
N ILE A 154 19.65 -9.07 1.67
CA ILE A 154 20.49 -10.02 0.92
C ILE A 154 21.87 -10.18 1.57
N ALA A 155 22.53 -9.07 1.92
CA ALA A 155 23.84 -9.10 2.56
C ALA A 155 23.78 -9.83 3.92
N LEU A 156 22.76 -9.52 4.73
CA LEU A 156 22.54 -10.16 6.02
C LEU A 156 22.27 -11.67 5.87
N ALA A 157 21.37 -12.05 4.97
CA ALA A 157 21.04 -13.46 4.71
C ALA A 157 22.28 -14.26 4.28
N ARG A 158 23.07 -13.72 3.35
CA ARG A 158 24.33 -14.36 2.90
C ARG A 158 25.37 -14.48 4.01
N SER A 159 25.46 -13.50 4.90
CA SER A 159 26.40 -13.55 6.04
C SER A 159 26.13 -14.69 7.02
N LEU A 160 24.89 -15.21 7.04
CA LEU A 160 24.45 -16.32 7.89
C LEU A 160 24.28 -17.64 7.11
N GLY A 161 24.72 -17.69 5.85
CA GLY A 161 24.68 -18.91 5.03
C GLY A 161 23.37 -19.14 4.27
N TYR A 162 22.43 -18.18 4.28
CA TYR A 162 21.25 -18.21 3.42
C TYR A 162 21.53 -17.61 2.04
N ASP A 163 20.59 -17.76 1.12
CA ASP A 163 20.68 -17.17 -0.21
C ASP A 163 20.09 -15.75 -0.27
N ALA A 164 20.21 -15.12 -1.44
CA ALA A 164 19.65 -13.79 -1.68
C ALA A 164 18.10 -13.80 -1.71
N MET A 165 17.48 -14.94 -2.01
CA MET A 165 16.02 -15.06 -2.09
C MET A 165 15.42 -14.94 -0.68
N VAL A 166 16.01 -15.62 0.31
CA VAL A 166 15.63 -15.48 1.73
C VAL A 166 15.74 -14.04 2.18
N GLY A 167 16.87 -13.38 1.87
CA GLY A 167 17.09 -11.99 2.27
C GLY A 167 16.11 -10.99 1.64
N THR A 168 15.70 -11.25 0.40
CA THR A 168 14.67 -10.46 -0.30
C THR A 168 13.29 -10.74 0.28
N ALA A 169 12.95 -12.02 0.47
CA ALA A 169 11.65 -12.46 0.94
C ALA A 169 11.35 -12.00 2.36
N MET A 170 12.31 -12.06 3.29
CA MET A 170 12.06 -11.62 4.67
C MET A 170 11.70 -10.13 4.78
N ILE A 171 12.20 -9.31 3.85
CA ILE A 171 11.89 -7.86 3.79
C ILE A 171 10.52 -7.63 3.14
N PHE A 172 10.33 -8.14 1.92
CA PHE A 172 9.09 -7.93 1.18
C PHE A 172 7.89 -8.58 1.87
N SER A 173 8.02 -9.85 2.31
CA SER A 173 6.94 -10.56 2.98
C SER A 173 6.63 -9.94 4.34
N GLY A 174 7.64 -9.51 5.08
CA GLY A 174 7.45 -8.77 6.34
C GLY A 174 6.62 -7.51 6.11
N ALA A 175 7.10 -6.63 5.23
CA ALA A 175 6.40 -5.38 4.92
C ALA A 175 5.00 -5.60 4.35
N ALA A 176 4.81 -6.58 3.45
CA ALA A 176 3.52 -6.92 2.88
C ALA A 176 2.53 -7.44 3.93
N ALA A 177 2.96 -8.35 4.82
CA ALA A 177 2.14 -8.83 5.94
C ALA A 177 1.69 -7.66 6.83
N GLY A 178 2.62 -6.73 7.09
CA GLY A 178 2.35 -5.48 7.77
C GLY A 178 1.28 -4.64 7.08
N PHE A 179 1.47 -4.41 5.79
CA PHE A 179 0.58 -3.60 4.95
C PHE A 179 -0.85 -4.15 4.89
N ILE A 180 -0.98 -5.48 4.82
CA ILE A 180 -2.28 -6.18 4.87
C ILE A 180 -2.97 -5.98 6.22
N GLY A 181 -2.23 -6.12 7.32
CA GLY A 181 -2.77 -5.89 8.68
C GLY A 181 -3.13 -4.42 8.93
N GLY A 182 -2.27 -3.50 8.46
CA GLY A 182 -2.56 -2.09 8.24
C GLY A 182 -3.20 -1.30 9.38
N TRP A 183 -3.05 -1.74 10.64
CA TRP A 183 -3.85 -1.25 11.77
C TRP A 183 -3.71 0.26 12.04
N MET A 184 -2.61 0.87 11.59
CA MET A 184 -2.42 2.33 11.60
C MET A 184 -2.01 2.90 10.24
N ASN A 185 -2.01 2.07 9.18
CA ASN A 185 -1.49 2.45 7.87
C ASN A 185 -2.35 3.55 7.23
N PRO A 186 -1.80 4.75 6.98
CA PRO A 186 -2.56 5.87 6.45
C PRO A 186 -2.99 5.65 5.00
N PHE A 187 -2.22 4.89 4.21
CA PHE A 187 -2.47 4.66 2.79
C PHE A 187 -3.55 3.61 2.52
N THR A 188 -3.81 2.72 3.48
CA THR A 188 -4.87 1.71 3.36
C THR A 188 -6.06 2.06 4.24
N VAL A 189 -5.92 1.86 5.55
CA VAL A 189 -7.01 2.00 6.50
C VAL A 189 -7.42 3.46 6.67
N GLY A 190 -6.46 4.39 6.69
CA GLY A 190 -6.74 5.83 6.75
C GLY A 190 -7.59 6.31 5.57
N VAL A 191 -7.14 6.03 4.34
CA VAL A 191 -7.88 6.37 3.11
C VAL A 191 -9.25 5.69 3.08
N ALA A 192 -9.32 4.38 3.35
CA ALA A 192 -10.59 3.64 3.29
C ALA A 192 -11.60 4.13 4.34
N GLN A 193 -11.15 4.45 5.56
CA GLN A 193 -12.01 5.01 6.60
C GLN A 193 -12.46 6.43 6.27
N GLY A 194 -11.59 7.26 5.66
CA GLY A 194 -11.96 8.58 5.16
C GLY A 194 -13.06 8.51 4.10
N ILE A 195 -12.92 7.61 3.12
CA ILE A 195 -13.93 7.39 2.07
C ILE A 195 -15.24 6.85 2.66
N ALA A 196 -15.15 5.94 3.63
CA ALA A 196 -16.31 5.32 4.27
C ALA A 196 -16.89 6.16 5.42
N GLU A 197 -16.34 7.34 5.70
CA GLU A 197 -16.75 8.23 6.80
C GLU A 197 -16.77 7.51 8.18
N LEU A 198 -15.80 6.63 8.40
CA LEU A 198 -15.59 5.90 9.64
C LEU A 198 -14.55 6.63 10.53
N PRO A 199 -14.67 6.54 11.86
CA PRO A 199 -13.64 7.03 12.77
C PRO A 199 -12.30 6.40 12.44
N THR A 200 -11.27 7.24 12.37
CA THR A 200 -9.89 6.82 12.17
C THR A 200 -9.51 5.80 13.24
N PHE A 201 -8.91 4.68 12.81
CA PHE A 201 -8.53 3.54 13.65
C PHE A 201 -9.70 2.80 14.32
N SER A 202 -10.95 3.00 13.88
CA SER A 202 -12.06 2.10 14.27
C SER A 202 -11.71 0.63 13.99
N ALA A 203 -12.01 -0.27 14.94
CA ALA A 203 -11.65 -1.70 14.90
C ALA A 203 -10.13 -2.00 14.82
N ILE A 204 -9.30 -1.18 15.47
CA ILE A 204 -7.85 -1.39 15.60
C ILE A 204 -7.50 -2.76 16.21
N GLY A 205 -8.25 -3.22 17.23
CA GLY A 205 -8.02 -4.50 17.89
C GLY A 205 -8.18 -5.71 16.95
N PHE A 206 -9.22 -5.69 16.11
CA PHE A 206 -9.42 -6.71 15.07
C PHE A 206 -8.25 -6.72 14.07
N ARG A 207 -7.78 -5.54 13.65
CA ARG A 207 -6.65 -5.42 12.72
C ARG A 207 -5.33 -5.86 13.33
N LEU A 208 -5.13 -5.62 14.63
CA LEU A 208 -3.98 -6.15 15.36
C LEU A 208 -3.97 -7.68 15.36
N VAL A 209 -5.13 -8.31 15.57
CA VAL A 209 -5.25 -9.78 15.49
C VAL A 209 -4.93 -10.29 14.08
N LEU A 210 -5.47 -9.64 13.04
CA LEU A 210 -5.16 -10.00 11.65
C LEU A 210 -3.67 -9.80 11.33
N TRP A 211 -3.08 -8.70 11.78
CA TRP A 211 -1.66 -8.41 11.60
C TRP A 211 -0.78 -9.49 12.23
N VAL A 212 -1.07 -9.89 13.47
CA VAL A 212 -0.37 -11.00 14.15
C VAL A 212 -0.56 -12.33 13.42
N ALA A 213 -1.75 -12.60 12.88
CA ALA A 213 -2.03 -13.84 12.15
C ALA A 213 -1.33 -13.91 10.78
N MET A 214 -1.01 -12.76 10.18
CA MET A 214 -0.31 -12.67 8.89
C MET A 214 1.21 -12.72 9.02
N LEU A 215 1.74 -12.57 10.24
CA LEU A 215 3.17 -12.56 10.55
C LEU A 215 3.71 -13.96 10.85
#